data_AF-A0A924C5K9-F1
#
_entry.id   AF-A0A924C5K9-F1
#
_cell.length_a   1.000
_cell.length_b   1.000
_cell.length_c   1.000
_cell.angle_alpha   90.00
_cell.angle_beta   90.00
_cell.angle_gamma   90.00
#
_symmetry.space_group_name_H-M   'P 1'
#
loop_
_entity.id
_entity.type
_entity.pdbx_description
1 polymer ?
#
loop_
_entity_poly.entity_id
_entity_poly.type
_entity_poly.pdbx_seq_one_letter_code
_entity_poly.pdbx_strand_id
1 'polypeptide(L)'
;MFRFGALTALLVSIAAPASAVTYDAFTTFNGTQGAGNFSYGSVDDAVTAGTLFGANTNCFISGSVCLQAAPNFDVPVATKSSATSFQYGSVNVPTDRLLLHPGPSAANGGVFITFTAPISGMYNFTASFSVQDIHPTGTTVIFR
;
A
#
# COMPACT_ATOMS: atom_id res chain seq x y z
N MET A 1 8.90 -53.41 -50.53
CA MET A 1 9.81 -52.37 -50.02
C MET A 1 8.96 -51.12 -49.74
N PHE A 2 8.41 -50.99 -48.53
CA PHE A 2 7.52 -49.87 -48.17
C PHE A 2 8.30 -48.84 -47.36
N ARG A 3 8.37 -47.60 -47.85
CA ARG A 3 8.98 -46.47 -47.15
C ARG A 3 7.90 -45.78 -46.31
N PHE A 4 8.01 -45.85 -44.99
CA PHE A 4 7.23 -45.01 -44.08
C PHE A 4 7.88 -43.63 -44.00
N GLY A 5 7.23 -42.62 -44.58
CA GLY A 5 7.61 -41.23 -44.43
C GLY A 5 7.22 -40.75 -43.03
N ALA A 6 8.20 -40.30 -42.25
CA ALA A 6 7.97 -39.69 -40.95
C ALA A 6 7.35 -38.30 -41.12
N LEU A 7 6.12 -38.13 -40.67
CA LEU A 7 5.44 -36.85 -40.61
C LEU A 7 5.86 -36.14 -39.30
N THR A 8 6.83 -35.23 -39.40
CA THR A 8 7.26 -34.41 -38.27
C THR A 8 6.18 -33.36 -37.97
N ALA A 9 5.33 -33.62 -36.98
CA ALA A 9 4.34 -32.65 -36.51
C ALA A 9 5.06 -31.48 -35.82
N LEU A 10 5.07 -30.32 -36.48
CA LEU A 10 5.56 -29.07 -35.93
C LEU A 10 4.54 -28.54 -34.91
N LEU A 11 4.78 -28.78 -33.62
CA LEU A 11 4.02 -28.19 -32.53
C LEU A 11 4.33 -26.68 -32.47
N VAL A 12 3.45 -25.87 -33.06
CA VAL A 12 3.46 -24.42 -32.85
C VAL A 12 2.95 -24.16 -31.44
N SER A 13 3.87 -23.99 -30.50
CA SER A 13 3.56 -23.50 -29.15
C SER A 13 3.16 -22.03 -29.24
N ILE A 14 1.84 -21.79 -29.35
CA ILE A 14 1.24 -20.47 -29.15
C ILE A 14 1.52 -20.04 -27.72
N ALA A 15 2.53 -19.18 -27.53
CA ALA A 15 2.78 -18.52 -26.26
C ALA A 15 1.56 -17.66 -25.92
N ALA A 16 0.86 -18.00 -24.83
CA ALA A 16 -0.20 -17.17 -24.32
C ALA A 16 0.36 -15.78 -23.97
N PRO A 17 -0.40 -14.70 -24.20
CA PRO A 17 0.05 -13.37 -23.80
C PRO A 17 0.28 -13.35 -22.29
N ALA A 18 1.47 -12.90 -21.88
CA ALA A 18 1.75 -12.64 -20.47
C ALA A 18 0.85 -11.47 -20.02
N SER A 19 -0.12 -11.75 -19.15
CA SER A 19 -0.90 -10.70 -18.50
C SER A 19 -0.13 -10.23 -17.27
N ALA A 20 0.22 -8.95 -17.24
CA ALA A 20 0.74 -8.31 -16.03
C ALA A 20 -0.45 -7.89 -15.15
N VAL A 21 -0.45 -8.33 -13.89
CA VAL A 21 -1.42 -7.88 -12.89
C VAL A 21 -0.83 -6.66 -12.17
N THR A 22 -1.60 -5.58 -12.12
CA THR A 22 -1.24 -4.37 -11.36
C THR A 22 -1.87 -4.43 -9.97
N TYR A 23 -1.05 -4.23 -8.94
CA TYR A 23 -1.50 -4.07 -7.56
C TYR A 23 -1.30 -2.61 -7.16
N ASP A 24 -2.39 -1.94 -6.78
CA ASP A 24 -2.37 -0.52 -6.42
C ASP A 24 -2.90 -0.32 -5.01
N ALA A 25 -2.03 0.14 -4.11
CA ALA A 25 -2.35 0.30 -2.69
C ALA A 25 -3.47 1.32 -2.48
N PHE A 26 -3.55 2.38 -3.27
CA PHE A 26 -4.57 3.41 -3.12
C PHE A 26 -5.96 2.93 -3.57
N THR A 27 -6.05 2.32 -4.75
CA THR A 27 -7.30 1.86 -5.37
C THR A 27 -7.93 0.75 -4.55
N THR A 28 -7.11 -0.16 -4.03
CA THR A 28 -7.57 -1.31 -3.24
C THR A 28 -7.82 -1.00 -1.78
N PHE A 29 -7.33 0.13 -1.26
CA PHE A 29 -7.58 0.55 0.12
C PHE A 29 -9.07 0.80 0.39
N ASN A 30 -9.62 0.03 1.32
CA ASN A 30 -11.02 0.09 1.73
C ASN A 30 -11.20 0.04 3.26
N GLY A 31 -10.13 0.30 4.03
CA GLY A 31 -10.16 0.28 5.49
C GLY A 31 -10.10 -1.12 6.10
N THR A 32 -9.86 -2.16 5.29
CA THR A 32 -9.67 -3.54 5.72
C THR A 32 -8.21 -3.97 5.52
N GLN A 33 -7.63 -4.64 6.49
CA GLN A 33 -6.28 -5.19 6.37
C GLN A 33 -6.19 -6.27 5.28
N GLY A 34 -5.11 -6.24 4.50
CA GLY A 34 -4.86 -7.20 3.42
C GLY A 34 -5.59 -6.89 2.11
N ALA A 35 -6.38 -5.81 2.05
CA ALA A 35 -7.06 -5.41 0.83
C ALA A 35 -6.05 -5.15 -0.31
N GLY A 36 -6.27 -5.80 -1.45
CA GLY A 36 -5.36 -5.72 -2.60
C GLY A 36 -3.95 -6.25 -2.32
N ASN A 37 -3.78 -7.11 -1.33
CA ASN A 37 -2.50 -7.65 -0.87
C ASN A 37 -1.60 -6.63 -0.16
N PHE A 38 -2.19 -5.56 0.38
CA PHE A 38 -1.47 -4.57 1.18
C PHE A 38 -1.84 -4.66 2.67
N SER A 39 -0.82 -4.65 3.52
CA SER A 39 -0.96 -4.56 4.98
C SER A 39 -0.40 -3.23 5.47
N TYR A 40 -1.06 -2.64 6.45
CA TYR A 40 -0.71 -1.32 7.00
C TYR A 40 -0.48 -1.44 8.50
N GLY A 41 0.49 -0.69 9.03
CA GLY A 41 0.74 -0.71 10.46
C GLY A 41 1.72 0.34 10.92
N SER A 42 2.00 0.33 12.22
CA SER A 42 3.02 1.16 12.84
C SER A 42 4.31 0.40 13.03
N VAL A 43 5.42 1.14 13.00
CA VAL A 43 6.70 0.66 13.49
C VAL A 43 7.20 1.61 14.58
N ASP A 44 7.67 1.04 15.68
CA ASP A 44 8.19 1.81 16.83
C ASP A 44 9.65 2.26 16.59
N ASP A 45 10.35 1.57 15.68
CA ASP A 45 11.58 2.03 15.05
C ASP A 45 11.72 1.40 13.65
N ALA A 46 12.70 1.83 12.87
CA ALA A 46 12.88 1.30 11.52
C ALA A 46 13.30 -0.20 11.48
N VAL A 47 13.53 -0.87 12.61
CA VAL A 47 14.20 -2.19 12.72
C VAL A 47 13.27 -3.29 13.26
N THR A 48 12.22 -2.93 14.00
CA THR A 48 11.36 -3.88 14.74
C THR A 48 10.13 -4.31 13.93
N ALA A 49 9.63 -5.53 14.20
CA ALA A 49 8.39 -6.02 13.62
C ALA A 49 7.22 -5.09 13.98
N GLY A 50 6.55 -4.54 12.97
CA GLY A 50 5.50 -3.55 13.15
C GLY A 50 4.19 -4.13 13.70
N THR A 51 3.38 -3.28 14.32
CA THR A 51 2.03 -3.62 14.77
C THR A 51 1.03 -3.27 13.67
N LEU A 52 0.20 -4.22 13.28
CA LEU A 52 -0.84 -4.01 12.28
C LEU A 52 -1.93 -3.05 12.80
N PHE A 53 -2.37 -2.13 11.94
CA PHE A 53 -3.50 -1.27 12.25
C PHE A 53 -4.82 -2.04 12.31
N GLY A 54 -5.72 -1.55 13.17
CA GLY A 54 -7.11 -2.02 13.23
C GLY A 54 -8.01 -1.26 12.25
N ALA A 55 -9.02 -1.95 11.73
CA ALA A 55 -10.14 -1.29 11.07
C ALA A 55 -10.90 -0.45 12.09
N ASN A 56 -11.25 0.79 11.72
CA ASN A 56 -11.94 1.71 12.63
C ASN A 56 -13.11 2.38 11.92
N THR A 57 -14.28 2.39 12.57
CA THR A 57 -15.47 3.11 12.06
C THR A 57 -15.42 4.60 12.37
N ASN A 58 -14.58 5.01 13.33
CA ASN A 58 -14.37 6.38 13.76
C ASN A 58 -12.98 6.84 13.31
N CYS A 59 -12.83 7.03 12.01
CA CYS A 59 -11.61 7.61 11.45
C CYS A 59 -11.38 9.01 12.03
N PHE A 60 -10.11 9.33 12.31
CA PHE A 60 -9.76 10.66 12.81
C PHE A 60 -10.28 11.77 11.86
N ILE A 61 -10.16 11.56 10.56
CA ILE A 61 -10.78 12.42 9.56
C ILE A 61 -12.20 11.93 9.30
N SER A 62 -13.18 12.78 9.61
CA SER A 62 -14.58 12.48 9.35
C SER A 62 -14.84 12.26 7.86
N GLY A 63 -15.63 11.25 7.51
CA GLY A 63 -15.90 10.89 6.12
C GLY A 63 -14.69 10.34 5.38
N SER A 64 -13.69 9.81 6.07
CA SER A 64 -12.60 9.06 5.45
C SER A 64 -12.76 7.56 5.69
N VAL A 65 -11.98 6.79 4.94
CA VAL A 65 -11.71 5.38 5.19
C VAL A 65 -10.33 5.30 5.83
N CYS A 66 -10.16 4.51 6.90
CA CYS A 66 -8.90 4.47 7.64
C CYS A 66 -8.55 3.09 8.18
N LEU A 67 -7.24 2.92 8.39
CA LEU A 67 -6.62 1.91 9.24
C LEU A 67 -5.70 2.67 10.19
N GLN A 68 -5.96 2.59 11.50
CA GLN A 68 -5.26 3.40 12.51
C GLN A 68 -5.00 2.60 13.80
N ALA A 69 -3.99 3.02 14.56
CA ALA A 69 -3.66 2.39 15.84
C ALA A 69 -4.71 2.66 16.93
N ALA A 70 -5.33 3.85 16.93
CA ALA A 70 -6.39 4.25 17.86
C ALA A 70 -7.22 5.41 17.26
N PRO A 71 -8.43 5.73 17.78
CA PRO A 71 -9.21 6.86 17.29
C PRO A 71 -8.75 8.19 17.93
N ASN A 72 -7.64 8.77 17.48
CA ASN A 72 -7.12 10.08 17.94
C ASN A 72 -6.33 10.80 16.83
N PHE A 73 -6.08 12.12 16.97
CA PHE A 73 -5.40 12.97 15.96
C PHE A 73 -3.90 12.67 15.79
N ASP A 74 -3.26 12.19 16.84
CA ASP A 74 -1.80 12.00 16.87
C ASP A 74 -1.45 10.53 16.93
N VAL A 75 -1.95 9.77 15.97
CA VAL A 75 -1.68 8.33 15.88
C VAL A 75 -1.14 7.98 14.50
N PRO A 76 -0.33 6.92 14.41
CA PRO A 76 -0.06 6.27 13.15
C PRO A 76 -1.36 5.89 12.43
N VAL A 77 -1.52 6.36 11.19
CA VAL A 77 -2.70 6.08 10.37
C VAL A 77 -2.36 6.01 8.89
N ALA A 78 -3.07 5.14 8.19
CA ALA A 78 -3.28 5.22 6.75
C ALA A 78 -4.75 5.60 6.50
N THR A 79 -4.99 6.68 5.76
CA THR A 79 -6.34 7.11 5.43
C THR A 79 -6.50 7.49 3.97
N LYS A 80 -7.71 7.28 3.46
CA LYS A 80 -8.15 7.64 2.13
C LYS A 80 -9.44 8.46 2.23
N SER A 81 -9.56 9.48 1.39
CA SER A 81 -10.83 10.20 1.27
C SER A 81 -11.93 9.28 0.71
N SER A 82 -13.16 9.35 1.24
CA SER A 82 -14.28 8.59 0.68
C SER A 82 -14.99 9.29 -0.49
N ALA A 83 -14.78 10.60 -0.70
CA ALA A 83 -15.51 11.36 -1.72
C ALA A 83 -14.86 12.68 -2.16
N THR A 84 -14.34 13.49 -1.24
CA THR A 84 -13.81 14.83 -1.51
C THR A 84 -12.45 15.05 -0.84
N SER A 85 -11.62 15.97 -1.35
CA SER A 85 -10.37 16.29 -0.64
C SER A 85 -10.67 16.68 0.80
N PHE A 86 -9.79 16.31 1.72
CA PHE A 86 -9.93 16.67 3.13
C PHE A 86 -8.72 17.46 3.60
N GLN A 87 -8.94 18.29 4.61
CA GLN A 87 -7.89 19.07 5.22
C GLN A 87 -7.34 18.32 6.44
N TYR A 88 -6.02 18.18 6.50
CA TYR A 88 -5.29 17.69 7.66
C TYR A 88 -4.35 18.79 8.16
N GLY A 89 -4.72 19.47 9.24
CA GLY A 89 -4.03 20.68 9.67
C GLY A 89 -4.08 21.77 8.60
N SER A 90 -2.92 22.20 8.08
CA SER A 90 -2.81 23.14 6.96
C SER A 90 -2.69 22.47 5.58
N VAL A 91 -2.67 21.14 5.53
CA VAL A 91 -2.43 20.36 4.30
C VAL A 91 -3.75 19.92 3.69
N ASN A 92 -3.97 20.28 2.42
CA ASN A 92 -5.06 19.71 1.64
C ASN A 92 -4.63 18.36 1.07
N VAL A 93 -5.29 17.28 1.47
CA VAL A 93 -5.06 15.94 0.93
C VAL A 93 -6.05 15.70 -0.21
N PRO A 94 -5.57 15.56 -1.45
CA PRO A 94 -6.42 15.29 -2.61
C PRO A 94 -7.01 13.87 -2.57
N THR A 95 -8.00 13.63 -3.42
CA THR A 95 -8.76 12.37 -3.47
C THR A 95 -8.05 11.23 -4.18
N ASP A 96 -6.80 11.41 -4.63
CA ASP A 96 -6.06 10.48 -5.49
C ASP A 96 -4.87 9.80 -4.80
N ARG A 97 -4.74 9.96 -3.48
CA ARG A 97 -3.63 9.39 -2.70
C ARG A 97 -4.05 9.00 -1.28
N LEU A 98 -3.23 8.15 -0.68
CA LEU A 98 -3.31 7.85 0.75
C LEU A 98 -2.56 8.92 1.53
N LEU A 99 -3.15 9.39 2.63
CA LEU A 99 -2.42 10.08 3.69
C LEU A 99 -1.85 9.02 4.63
N LEU A 100 -0.54 9.07 4.83
CA LEU A 100 0.14 8.37 5.91
C LEU A 100 0.58 9.42 6.93
N HIS A 101 0.15 9.25 8.17
CA HIS A 101 0.53 10.14 9.25
C HIS A 101 1.29 9.33 10.31
N PRO A 102 2.54 9.68 10.63
CA PRO A 102 3.29 9.04 11.72
C PRO A 102 2.71 9.40 13.09
N GLY A 103 3.05 8.65 14.13
CA GLY A 103 2.73 9.08 15.49
C GLY A 103 3.60 10.26 15.95
N PRO A 104 3.26 10.90 17.08
CA PRO A 104 3.85 12.15 17.57
C PRO A 104 5.29 11.98 18.11
N SER A 105 5.80 10.76 18.18
CA SER A 105 7.09 10.44 18.75
C SER A 105 7.72 9.28 18.02
N ALA A 106 9.05 9.22 17.96
CA ALA A 106 9.78 8.10 17.37
C ALA A 106 9.32 6.74 17.92
N ALA A 107 9.08 6.64 19.23
CA ALA A 107 8.60 5.43 19.91
C ALA A 107 7.17 4.98 19.53
N ASN A 108 6.46 5.77 18.73
CA ASN A 108 5.13 5.48 18.19
C ASN A 108 5.09 5.80 16.68
N GLY A 109 6.23 5.81 16.00
CA GLY A 109 6.54 6.92 15.07
C GLY A 109 6.53 6.64 13.58
N GLY A 110 6.45 5.38 13.13
CA GLY A 110 6.45 5.07 11.69
C GLY A 110 5.11 4.56 11.20
N VAL A 111 4.82 4.76 9.92
CA VAL A 111 3.78 4.01 9.20
C VAL A 111 4.47 3.16 8.16
N PHE A 112 4.11 1.87 8.09
CA PHE A 112 4.55 0.99 7.02
C PHE A 112 3.38 0.55 6.14
N ILE A 113 3.71 0.26 4.89
CA ILE A 113 2.85 -0.45 3.94
C ILE A 113 3.66 -1.64 3.42
N THR A 114 3.10 -2.83 3.55
CA THR A 114 3.73 -4.06 3.06
C THR A 114 2.87 -4.69 1.98
N PHE A 115 3.47 -4.99 0.83
CA PHE A 115 2.85 -5.79 -0.22
C PHE A 115 3.18 -7.27 -0.04
N THR A 116 2.17 -8.14 -0.09
CA THR A 116 2.34 -9.59 -0.09
C THR A 116 2.09 -10.15 -1.48
N ALA A 117 3.16 -10.54 -2.18
CA ALA A 117 3.07 -11.18 -3.48
C ALA A 117 2.14 -12.41 -3.44
N PRO A 118 1.02 -12.44 -4.19
CA PRO A 118 0.09 -13.58 -4.14
C PRO A 118 0.66 -14.84 -4.80
N ILE A 119 1.63 -14.68 -5.70
CA ILE A 119 2.30 -15.76 -6.41
C ILE A 119 3.79 -15.46 -6.51
N SER A 120 4.62 -16.50 -6.61
CA SER A 120 6.05 -16.32 -6.89
C SER A 120 6.26 -15.79 -8.30
N GLY A 121 7.15 -14.83 -8.47
CA GLY A 121 7.43 -14.23 -9.78
C GLY A 121 8.27 -12.96 -9.67
N MET A 122 8.44 -12.30 -10.81
CA MET A 122 9.05 -10.98 -10.86
C MET A 122 7.99 -9.90 -10.71
N TYR A 123 8.29 -8.89 -9.91
CA TYR A 123 7.43 -7.74 -9.67
C TYR A 123 8.21 -6.46 -9.95
N ASN A 124 7.55 -5.48 -10.53
CA ASN A 124 8.08 -4.12 -10.65
C ASN A 124 7.37 -3.25 -9.60
N PHE A 125 8.14 -2.63 -8.72
CA PHE A 125 7.62 -1.77 -7.67
C PHE A 125 7.85 -0.30 -8.05
N THR A 126 6.79 0.49 -7.99
CA THR A 126 6.86 1.94 -8.14
C THR A 126 6.11 2.57 -6.98
N ALA A 127 6.73 3.57 -6.36
CA ALA A 127 6.13 4.29 -5.25
C ALA A 127 6.46 5.78 -5.37
N SER A 128 5.49 6.63 -5.02
CA SER A 128 5.60 8.09 -5.09
C SER A 128 5.07 8.69 -3.79
N PHE A 129 5.79 9.67 -3.26
CA PHE A 129 5.48 10.29 -1.97
C PHE A 129 5.60 11.81 -2.10
N SER A 130 4.73 12.53 -1.37
CA SER A 130 4.90 13.95 -1.09
C SER A 130 4.98 14.09 0.41
N VAL A 131 6.12 14.53 0.91
CA VAL A 131 6.36 14.73 2.34
C VAL A 131 5.92 16.14 2.70
N GLN A 132 5.08 16.25 3.73
CA GLN A 132 4.64 17.53 4.28
C GLN A 132 5.04 17.56 5.75
N ASP A 133 6.02 18.40 6.07
CA ASP A 133 6.53 18.57 7.43
C ASP A 133 5.97 19.87 8.02
N ILE A 134 4.82 19.76 8.69
CA ILE A 134 4.13 20.93 9.26
C ILE A 134 4.80 21.45 10.54
N HIS A 135 5.64 20.63 11.18
CA HIS A 135 6.53 21.02 12.27
C HIS A 135 7.95 20.76 11.80
N PRO A 136 8.88 21.72 11.82
CA PRO A 136 10.21 21.58 11.20
C PRO A 136 11.15 20.68 12.03
N THR A 137 10.73 19.46 12.30
CA THR A 137 11.47 18.41 13.01
C THR A 137 12.11 17.42 12.05
N GLY A 138 11.73 17.45 10.77
CA GLY A 138 12.18 16.52 9.73
C GLY A 138 11.33 15.26 9.68
N THR A 139 10.95 14.84 8.47
CA THR A 139 10.30 13.54 8.21
C THR A 139 11.21 12.70 7.31
N THR A 140 11.41 11.42 7.65
CA THR A 140 12.23 10.48 6.86
C THR A 140 11.35 9.43 6.18
N VAL A 141 11.57 9.19 4.89
CA VAL A 141 10.94 8.10 4.13
C VAL A 141 12.00 7.04 3.84
N ILE A 142 11.74 5.78 4.20
CA ILE A 142 12.68 4.67 4.05
C ILE A 142 12.04 3.58 3.19
N PHE A 143 12.75 3.15 2.15
CA PHE A 143 12.39 1.98 1.34
C PHE A 143 13.15 0.77 1.84
N ARG A 144 12.43 -0.31 2.14
CA ARG A 144 13.00 -1.59 2.57
C ARG A 144 12.26 -2.75 1.92
#